data_AF-A0A2V9HN88-F1
#
_entry.id   AF-A0A2V9HN88-F1
#
_cell.length_a   1.000
_cell.length_b   1.000
_cell.length_c   1.000
_cell.angle_alpha   90.00
_cell.angle_beta   90.00
_cell.angle_gamma   90.00
#
_symmetry.space_group_name_H-M   'P 1'
#
loop_
_entity.id
_entity.type
_entity.pdbx_description
1 polymer ?
#
loop_
_entity_poly.entity_id
_entity_poly.type
_entity_poly.pdbx_seq_one_letter_code
_entity_poly.pdbx_strand_id
1 'polypeptide(L)'
;MTEVTSATPRRSGRVFHKMRVQAQGRAHDRKKFKETCETVVVNAHGGLLLLKHEVDKSEMLVITNPETLEEQECRIVYMGDPGDKGQRVGIEFLTPAPRFWGVEFHSEPAIQ
;
A
#
# COMPACT_ATOMS: atom_id res chain seq x y z
N MET A 1 19.64 -21.27 27.54
CA MET A 1 18.23 -21.70 27.70
C MET A 1 17.35 -20.62 27.09
N THR A 2 16.47 -21.06 26.18
CA THR A 2 15.28 -20.40 25.60
C THR A 2 15.45 -19.13 24.75
N GLU A 3 15.28 -19.36 23.44
CA GLU A 3 14.85 -18.42 22.40
C GLU A 3 13.73 -17.48 22.86
N VAL A 4 13.84 -16.21 22.48
CA VAL A 4 12.68 -15.40 22.13
C VAL A 4 12.97 -14.75 20.78
N THR A 5 12.34 -15.31 19.75
CA THR A 5 12.19 -14.72 18.43
C THR A 5 11.42 -13.40 18.59
N SER A 6 12.14 -12.30 18.78
CA SER A 6 11.53 -10.98 18.92
C SER A 6 10.93 -10.56 17.58
N ALA A 7 9.66 -10.91 17.38
CA ALA A 7 8.82 -10.41 16.30
C ALA A 7 9.02 -8.89 16.23
N THR A 8 9.57 -8.43 15.10
CA THR A 8 9.91 -7.03 14.86
C THR A 8 8.75 -6.14 15.31
N PRO A 9 8.95 -5.19 16.25
CA PRO A 9 7.88 -4.32 16.73
C PRO A 9 7.29 -3.62 15.50
N ARG A 10 5.97 -3.75 15.32
CA ARG A 10 5.26 -3.29 14.13
C ARG A 10 5.32 -1.75 14.11
N ARG A 11 6.36 -1.22 13.47
CA ARG A 11 6.85 0.17 13.53
C ARG A 11 5.87 1.27 13.10
N SER A 12 4.64 0.96 12.71
CA SER A 12 3.61 1.95 12.40
C SER A 12 2.20 1.32 12.48
N GLY A 13 1.26 2.05 13.09
CA GLY A 13 -0.15 1.66 13.19
C GLY A 13 -0.82 1.61 11.82
N ARG A 14 -1.50 0.51 11.51
CA ARG A 14 -2.31 0.37 10.30
C ARG A 14 -3.65 1.04 10.51
N VAL A 15 -3.93 2.10 9.77
CA VAL A 15 -5.21 2.82 9.85
C VAL A 15 -6.11 2.35 8.73
N PHE A 16 -7.36 1.99 9.06
CA PHE A 16 -8.39 1.74 8.06
C PHE A 16 -8.82 3.09 7.48
N HIS A 17 -8.19 3.47 6.37
CA HIS A 17 -8.50 4.70 5.66
C HIS A 17 -8.87 4.35 4.23
N LYS A 18 -10.13 4.63 3.87
CA LYS A 18 -10.63 4.48 2.51
C LYS A 18 -10.49 5.79 1.76
N MET A 19 -9.49 5.84 0.89
CA MET A 19 -9.20 6.96 0.02
C MET A 19 -9.17 6.46 -1.41
N ARG A 20 -9.73 7.26 -2.31
CA ARG A 20 -9.67 6.99 -3.74
C ARG A 20 -8.33 7.48 -4.26
N VAL A 21 -7.50 6.56 -4.72
CA VAL A 21 -6.22 6.88 -5.36
C VAL A 21 -6.17 6.25 -6.73
N GLN A 22 -5.40 6.87 -7.61
CA GLN A 22 -5.25 6.40 -8.96
C GLN A 22 -4.02 5.49 -9.03
N ALA A 23 -4.23 4.20 -9.19
CA ALA A 23 -3.18 3.23 -9.38
C ALA A 23 -2.78 3.16 -10.86
N GLN A 24 -1.49 3.28 -11.11
CA GLN A 24 -0.86 3.15 -12.41
C GLN A 24 0.25 2.12 -12.33
N GLY A 25 0.05 0.97 -12.95
CA GLY A 25 1.03 -0.11 -12.90
C GLY A 25 1.11 -0.87 -14.20
N ARG A 26 1.81 -1.99 -14.18
CA ARG A 26 1.70 -3.01 -15.22
C ARG A 26 0.76 -4.09 -14.75
N ALA A 27 -0.27 -4.36 -15.56
CA ALA A 27 -1.17 -5.47 -15.34
C ALA A 27 -0.50 -6.75 -15.84
N HIS A 28 -1.11 -7.90 -15.55
CA HIS A 28 -0.62 -9.20 -15.99
C HIS A 28 -0.37 -9.31 -17.50
N ASP A 29 -1.11 -8.55 -18.32
CA ASP A 29 -0.94 -8.48 -19.78
C ASP A 29 0.31 -7.68 -20.24
N ARG A 30 1.22 -7.29 -19.33
CA ARG A 30 2.33 -6.33 -19.54
C ARG A 30 1.91 -4.94 -20.05
N LYS A 31 0.61 -4.69 -20.17
CA LYS A 31 0.07 -3.37 -20.48
C LYS A 31 0.13 -2.47 -19.26
N LYS A 32 0.49 -1.21 -19.49
CA LYS A 32 0.31 -0.16 -18.49
C LYS A 32 -1.19 0.03 -18.30
N PHE A 33 -1.65 -0.12 -17.07
CA PHE A 33 -3.03 0.19 -16.71
C PHE A 33 -3.04 1.41 -15.81
N LYS A 34 -4.16 2.12 -15.84
CA LYS A 34 -4.42 3.28 -15.00
C LYS A 34 -5.86 3.14 -14.53
N GLU A 35 -6.05 2.86 -13.25
CA GLU A 35 -7.37 2.71 -12.67
C GLU A 35 -7.50 3.55 -11.40
N THR A 36 -8.71 4.02 -11.10
CA THR A 36 -9.01 4.58 -9.79
C THR A 36 -9.41 3.45 -8.85
N CYS A 37 -8.60 3.22 -7.83
CA CYS A 37 -8.79 2.20 -6.81
C CYS A 37 -9.02 2.84 -5.44
N GLU A 38 -9.47 2.03 -4.48
CA GLU A 38 -9.66 2.46 -3.10
C GLU A 38 -8.63 1.80 -2.19
N THR A 39 -8.06 2.56 -1.27
CA THR A 39 -7.29 2.01 -0.16
C THR A 39 -8.24 1.36 0.85
N VAL A 40 -7.81 0.28 1.48
CA VAL A 40 -8.54 -0.38 2.56
C VAL A 40 -7.85 -0.11 3.89
N VAL A 41 -6.53 -0.22 3.88
CA VAL A 41 -5.67 -0.01 5.04
C VAL A 41 -4.44 0.72 4.56
N VAL A 42 -3.99 1.74 5.26
CA VAL A 42 -2.79 2.50 4.90
C VAL A 42 -1.82 2.52 6.08
N ASN A 43 -0.56 2.74 5.76
CA ASN A 43 0.53 2.86 6.72
C ASN A 43 1.59 3.87 6.23
N ALA A 44 2.49 4.30 7.10
CA ALA A 44 3.57 5.24 6.75
C ALA A 44 4.49 4.73 5.62
N HIS A 45 4.58 3.41 5.47
CA HIS A 45 5.43 2.74 4.49
C HIS A 45 4.65 2.18 3.29
N GLY A 46 3.33 2.29 3.23
CA GLY A 46 2.57 1.64 2.17
C GLY A 46 1.09 1.48 2.48
N GLY A 47 0.46 0.48 1.90
CA GLY A 47 -0.97 0.25 2.10
C GLY A 47 -1.50 -1.00 1.42
N LEU A 48 -2.73 -1.36 1.79
CA LEU A 48 -3.54 -2.35 1.12
C LEU A 48 -4.55 -1.61 0.24
N LEU A 49 -4.47 -1.86 -1.05
CA LEU A 49 -5.37 -1.34 -2.08
C LEU A 49 -6.36 -2.43 -2.50
N LEU A 50 -7.50 -2.01 -3.02
CA LEU A 50 -8.44 -2.87 -3.71
C LEU A 50 -8.43 -2.53 -5.20
N LEU A 51 -7.73 -3.34 -5.99
CA LEU A 51 -7.60 -3.19 -7.43
C LEU A 51 -8.63 -4.05 -8.15
N LYS A 52 -9.22 -3.54 -9.23
CA LYS A 52 -10.10 -4.36 -10.09
C LYS A 52 -9.33 -5.14 -11.12
N HIS A 53 -8.18 -4.63 -11.57
CA HIS A 53 -7.31 -5.35 -12.49
C HIS A 53 -6.43 -6.37 -11.77
N GLU A 54 -6.19 -7.48 -12.45
CA GLU A 54 -5.20 -8.47 -12.05
C GLU A 54 -3.78 -7.93 -12.30
N VAL A 55 -3.00 -7.88 -11.22
CA VAL A 55 -1.60 -7.44 -11.20
C VAL A 55 -0.71 -8.58 -10.74
N ASP A 56 0.56 -8.51 -11.14
CA ASP A 56 1.57 -9.48 -10.74
C ASP A 56 2.29 -9.10 -9.44
N LYS A 57 2.72 -10.13 -8.72
CA LYS A 57 3.54 -9.94 -7.52
C LYS A 57 4.89 -9.37 -7.92
N SER A 58 5.45 -8.51 -7.07
CA SER A 58 6.76 -7.89 -7.29
C SER A 58 6.82 -6.87 -8.44
N GLU A 59 5.71 -6.56 -9.10
CA GLU A 59 5.67 -5.44 -10.03
C GLU A 59 5.64 -4.09 -9.30
N MET A 60 6.06 -3.05 -10.03
CA MET A 60 6.01 -1.67 -9.57
C MET A 60 4.67 -1.03 -9.95
N LEU A 61 4.14 -0.25 -9.03
CA LEU A 61 2.88 0.45 -9.16
C LEU A 61 3.06 1.87 -8.62
N VAL A 62 2.66 2.85 -9.40
CA VAL A 62 2.62 4.25 -9.02
C VAL A 62 1.21 4.57 -8.57
N ILE A 63 1.05 5.09 -7.36
CA ILE A 63 -0.22 5.65 -6.92
C ILE A 63 -0.18 7.16 -7.04
N THR A 64 -1.22 7.74 -7.59
CA THR A 64 -1.41 9.19 -7.65
C THR A 64 -2.58 9.57 -6.76
N ASN A 65 -2.38 10.53 -5.87
CA ASN A 65 -3.48 11.16 -5.16
C ASN A 65 -4.18 12.14 -6.12
N PRO A 66 -5.44 11.92 -6.51
CA PRO A 66 -6.14 12.83 -7.43
C PRO A 66 -6.44 14.20 -6.83
N GLU A 67 -6.41 14.35 -5.50
CA GLU A 67 -6.67 15.62 -4.80
C GLU A 67 -5.42 16.51 -4.74
N THR A 68 -4.26 15.94 -4.42
CA THR A 68 -2.98 16.67 -4.30
C THR A 68 -2.12 16.58 -5.55
N LEU A 69 -2.47 15.70 -6.50
CA LEU A 69 -1.67 15.32 -7.67
C LEU A 69 -0.29 14.73 -7.31
N GLU A 70 -0.09 14.33 -6.06
CA GLU A 70 1.15 13.70 -5.61
C GLU A 70 1.24 12.27 -6.15
N GLU A 71 2.39 11.89 -6.70
CA GLU A 71 2.66 10.55 -7.24
C GLU A 71 3.66 9.84 -6.35
N GLN A 72 3.36 8.59 -5.99
CA GLN A 72 4.21 7.77 -5.15
C GLN A 72 4.48 6.42 -5.78
N GLU A 73 5.76 6.11 -5.96
CA GLU A 73 6.21 4.83 -6.49
C GLU A 73 6.19 3.77 -5.39
N CYS A 74 5.52 2.66 -5.70
CA CYS A 74 5.27 1.56 -4.79
C CYS A 74 5.61 0.23 -5.46
N ARG A 75 5.85 -0.79 -4.64
CA ARG A 75 6.06 -2.17 -5.08
C ARG A 75 4.99 -3.07 -4.50
N ILE A 76 4.49 -3.99 -5.32
CA ILE A 76 3.53 -5.00 -4.88
C ILE A 76 4.27 -6.04 -4.05
N VAL A 77 4.02 -6.05 -2.74
CA VAL A 77 4.61 -6.99 -1.78
C VAL A 77 3.63 -8.11 -1.40
N TYR A 78 2.33 -7.87 -1.58
CA TYR A 78 1.28 -8.81 -1.22
C TYR A 78 0.16 -8.82 -2.25
N MET A 79 -0.38 -10.00 -2.54
CA MET A 79 -1.59 -10.17 -3.33
C MET A 79 -2.48 -11.12 -2.54
N GLY A 80 -3.67 -10.65 -2.21
CA GLY A 80 -4.74 -11.46 -1.65
C GLY A 80 -5.63 -11.99 -2.76
N ASP A 81 -6.63 -12.75 -2.35
CA ASP A 81 -7.56 -13.39 -3.29
C ASP A 81 -8.38 -12.34 -4.07
N PRO A 82 -8.54 -12.53 -5.39
CA PRO A 82 -9.50 -11.77 -6.17
C PRO A 82 -10.91 -12.15 -5.72
N GLY A 83 -11.75 -11.15 -5.46
CA GLY A 83 -13.17 -11.35 -5.14
C GLY A 83 -14.06 -10.47 -6.01
N ASP A 84 -15.39 -10.59 -5.83
CA ASP A 84 -16.39 -9.79 -6.56
C ASP A 84 -16.15 -8.28 -6.56
N LYS A 85 -15.51 -7.75 -5.51
CA LYS A 85 -15.21 -6.32 -5.38
C LYS A 85 -13.84 -5.91 -5.92
N GLY A 86 -13.01 -6.86 -6.33
CA GLY A 86 -11.62 -6.66 -6.73
C GLY A 86 -10.64 -7.51 -5.93
N GLN A 87 -9.36 -7.42 -6.31
CA GLN A 87 -8.22 -8.07 -5.67
C GLN A 87 -7.58 -7.16 -4.62
N ARG A 88 -7.30 -7.72 -3.44
CA ARG A 88 -6.59 -7.00 -2.38
C ARG A 88 -5.10 -7.03 -2.66
N VAL A 89 -4.49 -5.88 -2.90
CA VAL A 89 -3.08 -5.79 -3.27
C VAL A 89 -2.36 -4.94 -2.25
N GLY A 90 -1.40 -5.54 -1.55
CA GLY A 90 -0.55 -4.84 -0.61
C GLY A 90 0.65 -4.26 -1.33
N ILE A 91 0.80 -2.95 -1.21
CA ILE A 91 1.88 -2.17 -1.78
C ILE A 91 2.78 -1.61 -0.67
N GLU A 92 4.06 -1.50 -0.98
CA GLU A 92 5.08 -0.88 -0.14
C GLU A 92 5.71 0.27 -0.91
N PHE A 93 5.82 1.43 -0.29
CA PHE A 93 6.39 2.61 -0.91
C PHE A 93 7.90 2.47 -1.04
N LEU A 94 8.46 2.87 -2.18
CA LEU A 94 9.90 2.96 -2.34
C LEU A 94 10.49 4.07 -1.45
N THR A 95 9.76 5.18 -1.33
CA THR A 95 10.10 6.30 -0.46
C THR A 95 9.06 6.41 0.66
N PRO A 96 9.44 6.54 1.94
CA PRO A 96 8.46 6.74 3.01
C PRO A 96 7.71 8.06 2.81
N ALA A 97 6.39 7.97 2.64
CA ALA A 97 5.51 9.11 2.38
C ALA A 97 4.31 9.10 3.34
N PRO A 98 4.51 9.38 4.64
CA PRO A 98 3.43 9.36 5.63
C PRO A 98 2.36 10.42 5.34
N ARG A 99 2.74 11.54 4.71
CA ARG A 99 1.83 12.64 4.36
C ARG A 99 0.96 12.36 3.13
N PHE A 100 1.33 11.38 2.30
CA PHE A 100 0.61 11.06 1.06
C PHE A 100 -0.86 10.71 1.32
N TRP A 101 -1.10 9.94 2.38
CA TRP A 101 -2.43 9.50 2.79
C TRP A 101 -3.23 10.58 3.55
N GLY A 102 -2.61 11.70 3.92
CA GLY A 102 -3.24 12.71 4.76
C GLY A 102 -3.60 12.23 6.17
N VAL A 103 -3.01 11.12 6.64
CA VAL A 103 -3.22 10.61 8.00
C VAL A 103 -1.93 10.67 8.80
N GLU A 104 -2.03 11.05 10.07
CA GLU A 104 -0.91 10.98 10.99
C GLU A 104 -0.76 9.55 11.51
N PHE A 105 0.30 8.87 11.07
CA PHE A 105 0.71 7.60 11.64
C PHE A 105 1.48 7.88 12.93
N HIS A 106 0.81 7.76 14.08
CA HIS A 106 1.51 7.79 15.36
C HIS A 106 2.49 6.61 15.42
N SER A 107 3.77 6.93 15.22
CA SER A 107 4.86 6.03 15.58
C SER A 107 5.16 6.36 17.03
N GLU A 108 4.81 5.48 17.97
CA GLU A 108 5.30 5.65 19.35
C GLU A 108 6.83 5.70 19.29
N PRO A 109 7.48 6.78 19.78
CA PRO A 109 8.91 6.74 19.97
C PRO A 109 9.17 5.65 21.00
N ALA A 110 10.01 4.67 20.67
CA ALA A 110 10.55 3.77 21.66
C ALA A 110 11.25 4.62 22.73
N ILE A 111 10.59 4.79 23.88
CA ILE A 111 11.16 5.45 25.05
C ILE A 111 12.27 4.50 25.51
N GLN A 112 13.52 4.98 25.44
CA GLN A 112 14.70 4.33 25.99
C GLN A 112 14.66 4.30 27.51
#